data_AF-A0A6P5LUY1-F1
#
_entry.id   AF-A0A6P5LUY1-F1
#
_cell.length_a   1.000
_cell.length_b   1.000
_cell.length_c   1.000
_cell.angle_alpha   90.00
_cell.angle_beta   90.00
_cell.angle_gamma   90.00
#
_symmetry.space_group_name_H-M   'P 1'
#
loop_
_entity.id
_entity.type
_entity.pdbx_description
1 polymer ?
#
loop_
_entity_poly.entity_id
_entity_poly.type
_entity_poly.pdbx_seq_one_letter_code
_entity_poly.pdbx_strand_id
1 'polypeptide(L)'
;MDPPFRPHLTFSLRLAHTGSSVLNSARGGLPVLFRKALPFLYFLTQFRRPDRSLGTMGPAEASREVKKPQPFFGVYLLYCLNPKYRGRVYVGFTVNPSRRVRQHNAGRKKGGAWRTSGRGPWEMVLIIHGFPSDVAALRFEWAWQHPGASRRLSHISGKARKEGTFFFHLRVLAQMLQVAPWNRLPLTLRWLRQDFQQELSPPPPQHMPLAFGPLQPGLTQRGRRGMVGKEADEVLCSLCQQLVQDKDGPLCCPHPNCPLNAHLICLAEEFLQEEPQQLLPLKGCCPGCKNTLLWGDLIRLHQVYPSNLEEVESDLEETHWTDELKT
;
A
#
# COMPACT_ATOMS: atom_id res chain seq x y z
N MET A 1 62.32 5.13 5.53
CA MET A 1 62.07 6.10 6.61
C MET A 1 60.56 6.21 6.73
N ASP A 2 60.06 5.66 7.82
CA ASP A 2 58.70 5.17 8.03
C ASP A 2 57.61 6.27 8.09
N PRO A 3 56.36 5.95 7.74
CA PRO A 3 55.19 6.72 8.15
C PRO A 3 54.69 6.27 9.53
N PRO A 4 54.27 7.18 10.44
CA PRO A 4 53.73 6.75 11.72
C PRO A 4 52.19 6.60 11.72
N PHE A 5 51.78 5.43 12.21
CA PHE A 5 50.71 5.19 13.19
C PHE A 5 49.23 5.46 12.82
N ARG A 6 48.52 4.34 12.59
CA ARG A 6 47.16 4.11 13.14
C ARG A 6 47.28 3.44 14.52
N PRO A 7 46.34 3.72 15.43
CA PRO A 7 45.90 2.69 16.37
C PRO A 7 44.40 2.42 16.28
N HIS A 8 44.08 1.13 16.15
CA HIS A 8 42.79 0.54 16.45
C HIS A 8 42.54 0.57 17.96
N LEU A 9 41.32 0.93 18.37
CA LEU A 9 40.82 0.65 19.73
C LEU A 9 39.60 -0.27 19.64
N THR A 10 39.84 -1.49 20.09
CA THR A 10 38.85 -2.48 20.50
C THR A 10 38.20 -2.01 21.82
N PHE A 11 36.90 -2.25 21.99
CA PHE A 11 36.27 -2.16 23.30
C PHE A 11 35.47 -3.42 23.64
N SER A 12 35.73 -3.88 24.85
CA SER A 12 35.42 -5.18 25.44
C SER A 12 34.05 -5.19 26.10
N LEU A 13 33.30 -6.28 25.90
CA LEU A 13 32.06 -6.60 26.63
C LEU A 13 32.42 -7.11 28.04
N ARG A 14 31.97 -6.41 29.08
CA ARG A 14 31.92 -6.94 30.45
C ARG A 14 30.50 -7.40 30.79
N LEU A 15 30.36 -8.72 30.99
CA LEU A 15 29.28 -9.32 31.77
C LEU A 15 29.50 -8.99 33.26
N ALA A 16 28.41 -8.64 33.96
CA ALA A 16 28.35 -8.69 35.41
C ALA A 16 27.18 -9.59 35.82
N HIS A 17 27.54 -10.75 36.38
CA HIS A 17 26.68 -11.64 37.14
C HIS A 17 26.80 -11.28 38.62
N THR A 18 25.68 -11.07 39.30
CA THR A 18 25.54 -11.40 40.73
C THR A 18 24.12 -11.91 40.97
N GLY A 19 24.03 -13.10 41.58
CA GLY A 19 22.80 -13.65 42.11
C GLY A 19 22.79 -13.57 43.64
N SER A 20 21.62 -13.56 44.27
CA SER A 20 21.09 -14.72 45.02
C SER A 20 19.84 -14.37 45.84
N SER A 21 18.81 -15.20 45.66
CA SER A 21 17.83 -15.75 46.62
C SER A 21 17.28 -14.93 47.80
N VAL A 22 15.95 -14.76 47.87
CA VAL A 22 15.08 -15.23 48.99
C VAL A 22 13.66 -15.56 48.45
N LEU A 23 13.15 -16.73 48.81
CA LEU A 23 11.78 -17.24 48.57
C LEU A 23 10.79 -16.70 49.63
N ASN A 24 9.58 -16.26 49.21
CA ASN A 24 8.31 -16.90 49.59
C ASN A 24 7.05 -16.11 49.13
N SER A 25 6.17 -16.86 48.46
CA SER A 25 4.69 -16.88 48.53
C SER A 25 3.88 -15.56 48.42
N ALA A 26 3.12 -15.41 47.32
CA ALA A 26 1.63 -15.44 47.32
C ALA A 26 1.03 -14.73 46.08
N ARG A 27 0.27 -15.49 45.30
CA ARG A 27 -0.95 -15.15 44.52
C ARG A 27 -1.09 -13.70 44.00
N GLY A 28 -0.88 -13.51 42.70
CA GLY A 28 -1.33 -12.32 41.97
C GLY A 28 -1.09 -12.48 40.47
N GLY A 29 -2.11 -12.29 39.65
CA GLY A 29 -2.12 -12.68 38.23
C GLY A 29 -1.06 -12.01 37.35
N LEU A 30 -0.60 -12.74 36.35
CA LEU A 30 0.29 -12.25 35.30
C LEU A 30 -0.34 -11.07 34.53
N PRO A 31 0.40 -9.96 34.31
CA PRO A 31 -0.08 -8.83 33.55
C PRO A 31 -0.24 -9.14 32.06
N VAL A 32 -1.33 -8.62 31.49
CA VAL A 32 -1.75 -8.74 30.10
C VAL A 32 -0.78 -7.97 29.16
N LEU A 33 0.41 -8.51 28.95
CA LEU A 33 1.40 -7.98 28.00
C LEU A 33 1.92 -9.04 27.00
N PHE A 34 1.27 -10.19 26.88
CA PHE A 34 1.71 -11.28 26.00
C PHE A 34 0.57 -11.84 25.13
N ARG A 35 -0.10 -11.02 24.31
CA ARG A 35 -1.00 -11.50 23.22
C ARG A 35 -1.07 -10.59 21.98
N LYS A 36 0.02 -9.89 21.63
CA LYS A 36 0.09 -9.10 20.37
C LYS A 36 1.44 -9.25 19.66
N ALA A 37 1.87 -10.49 19.44
CA ALA A 37 3.02 -10.84 18.59
C ALA A 37 2.67 -11.94 17.55
N LEU A 38 1.40 -12.06 17.18
CA LEU A 38 0.91 -13.00 16.14
C LEU A 38 0.35 -12.21 14.95
N PRO A 39 1.22 -11.43 14.28
CA PRO A 39 1.36 -11.65 12.84
C PRO A 39 2.82 -11.64 12.34
N PHE A 40 3.82 -11.68 13.22
CA PHE A 40 5.23 -11.47 12.83
C PHE A 40 6.14 -12.71 12.87
N LEU A 41 5.63 -13.90 13.21
CA LEU A 41 6.43 -15.12 13.38
C LEU A 41 5.92 -16.36 12.63
N TYR A 42 4.95 -16.23 11.71
CA TYR A 42 4.44 -17.36 10.91
C TYR A 42 4.98 -17.39 9.45
N PHE A 43 5.88 -16.48 9.08
CA PHE A 43 6.34 -16.33 7.69
C PHE A 43 7.80 -16.72 7.44
N LEU A 44 8.40 -17.57 8.30
CA LEU A 44 9.78 -18.05 8.12
C LEU A 44 9.92 -19.56 7.93
N THR A 45 8.84 -20.30 7.76
CA THR A 45 8.93 -21.73 7.41
C THR A 45 7.88 -22.08 6.38
N GLN A 46 8.14 -21.76 5.10
CA GLN A 46 7.78 -22.57 3.92
C GLN A 46 8.62 -22.13 2.71
N PHE A 47 9.93 -22.41 2.74
CA PHE A 47 10.70 -22.65 1.52
C PHE A 47 10.70 -24.16 1.29
N ARG A 48 9.75 -24.66 0.50
CA ARG A 48 9.80 -26.01 -0.06
C ARG A 48 10.34 -25.90 -1.48
N ARG A 49 11.49 -26.53 -1.72
CA ARG A 49 12.12 -26.67 -3.05
C ARG A 49 11.16 -27.42 -3.98
N PRO A 50 11.04 -27.06 -5.27
CA PRO A 50 10.32 -27.90 -6.22
C PRO A 50 11.16 -29.14 -6.54
N ASP A 51 10.53 -30.30 -6.41
CA ASP A 51 11.06 -31.59 -6.86
C ASP A 51 11.04 -31.65 -8.39
N ARG A 52 12.13 -32.16 -8.97
CA ARG A 52 12.43 -32.14 -10.41
C ARG A 52 12.17 -33.54 -10.94
N SER A 53 10.94 -33.82 -11.38
CA SER A 53 10.64 -35.02 -12.17
C SER A 53 10.40 -34.65 -13.63
N LEU A 54 11.15 -35.33 -14.49
CA LEU A 54 11.23 -35.16 -15.94
C LEU A 54 10.00 -35.85 -16.57
N GLY A 55 9.12 -35.07 -17.20
CA GLY A 55 7.97 -35.57 -17.97
C GLY A 55 7.90 -34.86 -19.32
N THR A 56 7.83 -35.65 -20.38
CA THR A 56 7.90 -35.29 -21.80
C THR A 56 6.81 -34.32 -22.27
N MET A 57 7.22 -33.29 -23.03
CA MET A 57 6.35 -32.24 -23.57
C MET A 57 5.51 -32.73 -24.76
N GLY A 58 4.18 -32.55 -24.69
CA GLY A 58 3.29 -32.46 -25.84
C GLY A 58 3.15 -31.00 -26.32
N PRO A 59 2.67 -30.75 -27.55
CA PRO A 59 2.64 -29.41 -28.13
C PRO A 59 1.70 -28.50 -27.33
N ALA A 60 2.26 -27.43 -26.78
CA ALA A 60 1.53 -26.45 -25.98
C ALA A 60 0.60 -25.62 -26.87
N GLU A 61 -0.70 -25.81 -26.71
CA GLU A 61 -1.71 -24.86 -27.16
C GLU A 61 -1.43 -23.52 -26.46
N ALA A 62 -1.14 -22.48 -27.24
CA ALA A 62 -0.90 -21.14 -26.74
C ALA A 62 -2.22 -20.56 -26.19
N SER A 63 -2.52 -20.86 -24.92
CA SER A 63 -3.55 -20.16 -24.16
C SER A 63 -3.17 -18.70 -24.07
N ARG A 64 -3.96 -17.82 -24.69
CA ARG A 64 -3.82 -16.36 -24.54
C ARG A 64 -3.91 -16.00 -23.06
N GLU A 65 -2.79 -15.70 -22.41
CA GLU A 65 -2.77 -15.22 -21.03
C GLU A 65 -3.52 -13.88 -20.95
N VAL A 66 -4.74 -13.91 -20.41
CA VAL A 66 -5.48 -12.71 -20.05
C VAL A 66 -4.73 -12.05 -18.88
N LYS A 67 -4.20 -10.84 -19.09
CA LYS A 67 -3.54 -10.06 -18.02
C LYS A 67 -4.47 -9.99 -16.80
N LYS A 68 -4.08 -10.66 -15.71
CA LYS A 68 -4.84 -10.60 -14.46
C LYS A 68 -4.77 -9.17 -13.94
N PRO A 69 -5.92 -8.58 -13.58
CA PRO A 69 -5.93 -7.22 -13.08
C PRO A 69 -5.15 -7.10 -11.77
N GLN A 70 -4.46 -5.97 -11.59
CA GLN A 70 -3.73 -5.70 -10.36
C GLN A 70 -4.70 -5.56 -9.17
N PRO A 71 -4.35 -6.09 -7.99
CA PRO A 71 -5.20 -6.03 -6.80
C PRO A 71 -5.33 -4.60 -6.27
N PHE A 72 -6.53 -4.23 -5.82
CA PHE A 72 -6.78 -2.97 -5.14
C PHE A 72 -6.32 -3.04 -3.68
N PHE A 73 -5.57 -2.03 -3.24
CA PHE A 73 -5.16 -1.86 -1.84
C PHE A 73 -5.53 -0.46 -1.36
N GLY A 74 -6.34 -0.38 -0.31
CA GLY A 74 -6.80 0.87 0.27
C GLY A 74 -6.70 0.92 1.79
N VAL A 75 -6.29 2.06 2.32
CA VAL A 75 -6.36 2.40 3.74
C VAL A 75 -7.40 3.49 3.93
N TYR A 76 -8.39 3.24 4.78
CA TYR A 76 -9.55 4.11 4.92
C TYR A 76 -9.71 4.66 6.33
N LEU A 77 -10.47 5.75 6.43
CA LEU A 77 -10.95 6.35 7.66
C LEU A 77 -12.47 6.21 7.72
N LEU A 78 -12.97 5.48 8.72
CA LEU A 78 -14.38 5.49 9.07
C LEU A 78 -14.69 6.61 10.04
N TYR A 79 -15.88 7.16 9.92
CA TYR A 79 -16.49 8.08 10.88
C TYR A 79 -17.81 7.50 11.40
N CYS A 80 -18.03 7.59 12.71
CA CYS A 80 -19.26 7.14 13.34
C CYS A 80 -20.34 8.24 13.32
N LEU A 81 -21.45 7.98 12.63
CA LEU A 81 -22.59 8.89 12.57
C LEU A 81 -23.54 8.77 13.76
N ASN A 82 -23.40 7.72 14.59
CA ASN A 82 -24.25 7.52 15.75
C ASN A 82 -24.08 8.68 16.76
N PRO A 83 -25.14 9.42 17.11
CA PRO A 83 -25.05 10.55 18.04
C PRO A 83 -24.41 10.20 19.40
N LYS A 84 -24.62 8.98 19.89
CA LYS A 84 -24.02 8.48 21.14
C LYS A 84 -22.51 8.32 21.06
N TYR A 85 -21.98 8.12 19.86
CA TYR A 85 -20.57 7.83 19.59
C TYR A 85 -19.95 8.84 18.59
N ARG A 86 -20.56 10.02 18.48
CA ARG A 86 -20.17 11.05 17.51
C ARG A 86 -18.69 11.40 17.61
N GLY A 87 -18.05 11.56 16.46
CA GLY A 87 -16.62 11.91 16.40
C GLY A 87 -15.66 10.73 16.62
N ARG A 88 -16.17 9.51 16.84
CA ARG A 88 -15.33 8.31 16.79
C ARG A 88 -14.94 8.00 15.36
N VAL A 89 -13.68 7.61 15.19
CA VAL A 89 -13.12 7.20 13.92
C VAL A 89 -12.47 5.83 14.03
N TYR A 90 -12.26 5.18 12.90
CA TYR A 90 -11.52 3.93 12.80
C TYR A 90 -10.71 3.93 11.51
N VAL A 91 -9.40 3.71 11.62
CA VAL A 91 -8.52 3.50 10.46
C VAL A 91 -8.44 2.01 10.18
N GLY A 92 -8.50 1.60 8.92
CA GLY A 92 -8.27 0.20 8.56
C GLY A 92 -7.84 0.00 7.11
N PHE A 93 -7.48 -1.24 6.79
CA PHE A 93 -7.07 -1.68 5.46
C PHE A 93 -8.15 -2.52 4.77
N THR A 94 -8.26 -2.42 3.44
CA THR A 94 -9.16 -3.24 2.63
C THR A 94 -8.68 -3.41 1.19
N VAL A 95 -9.09 -4.53 0.59
CA VAL A 95 -9.05 -4.78 -0.85
C VAL A 95 -10.40 -4.57 -1.54
N ASN A 96 -11.47 -4.44 -0.75
CA ASN A 96 -12.83 -4.17 -1.24
C ASN A 96 -13.55 -3.22 -0.25
N PRO A 97 -13.62 -1.91 -0.54
CA PRO A 97 -14.21 -0.91 0.36
C PRO A 97 -15.69 -1.11 0.63
N SER A 98 -16.48 -1.42 -0.40
CA SER A 98 -17.93 -1.64 -0.32
C SER A 98 -18.25 -2.81 0.60
N ARG A 99 -17.57 -3.95 0.43
CA ARG A 99 -17.71 -5.10 1.34
C ARG A 99 -17.29 -4.73 2.76
N ARG A 100 -16.17 -4.04 2.92
CA ARG A 100 -15.61 -3.74 4.25
C ARG A 100 -16.52 -2.82 5.07
N VAL A 101 -17.12 -1.79 4.49
CA VAL A 101 -18.05 -0.92 5.23
C VAL A 101 -19.31 -1.69 5.66
N ARG A 102 -19.83 -2.60 4.82
CA ARG A 102 -20.94 -3.51 5.20
C ARG A 102 -20.57 -4.37 6.40
N GLN A 103 -19.38 -4.97 6.40
CA GLN A 103 -18.89 -5.78 7.53
C GLN A 103 -18.83 -4.97 8.84
N HIS A 104 -18.34 -3.72 8.80
CA HIS A 104 -18.31 -2.86 9.99
C HIS A 104 -19.69 -2.57 10.56
N ASN A 105 -20.68 -2.32 9.69
CA ASN A 105 -22.06 -2.03 10.09
C ASN A 105 -22.84 -3.29 10.53
N ALA A 106 -22.55 -4.45 9.94
CA ALA A 106 -23.13 -5.74 10.36
C ALA A 106 -22.53 -6.27 11.68
N GLY A 107 -21.37 -5.76 12.09
CA GLY A 107 -20.74 -6.06 13.37
C GLY A 107 -19.79 -7.26 13.35
N ARG A 108 -19.21 -7.57 14.52
CA ARG A 108 -18.09 -8.53 14.64
C ARG A 108 -18.39 -9.93 14.09
N LYS A 109 -19.61 -10.42 14.28
CA LYS A 109 -20.02 -11.76 13.81
C LYS A 109 -20.03 -11.90 12.29
N LYS A 110 -19.98 -10.78 11.55
CA LYS A 110 -19.97 -10.74 10.08
C LYS A 110 -18.65 -10.17 9.54
N GLY A 111 -17.56 -10.30 10.30
CA GLY A 111 -16.23 -9.86 9.89
C GLY A 111 -15.89 -8.39 10.18
N GLY A 112 -16.77 -7.65 10.87
CA GLY A 112 -16.49 -6.29 11.33
C GLY A 112 -15.45 -6.24 12.45
N ALA A 113 -14.69 -5.14 12.54
CA ALA A 113 -13.74 -4.97 13.64
C ALA A 113 -14.47 -4.88 14.99
N TRP A 114 -13.88 -5.47 16.04
CA TRP A 114 -14.43 -5.40 17.39
C TRP A 114 -14.63 -3.95 17.88
N ARG A 115 -13.73 -3.04 17.49
CA ARG A 115 -13.82 -1.61 17.83
C ARG A 115 -15.00 -0.89 17.18
N THR A 116 -15.58 -1.43 16.10
CA THR A 116 -16.73 -0.82 15.41
C THR A 116 -18.07 -1.49 15.73
N SER A 117 -18.04 -2.73 16.22
CA SER A 117 -19.25 -3.54 16.47
C SER A 117 -20.26 -2.84 17.40
N GLY A 118 -21.52 -2.77 16.96
CA GLY A 118 -22.65 -2.21 17.74
C GLY A 118 -22.59 -0.69 17.98
N ARG A 119 -21.69 0.02 17.30
CA ARG A 119 -21.51 1.47 17.46
C ARG A 119 -21.92 2.27 16.24
N GLY A 120 -22.26 1.60 15.14
CA GLY A 120 -22.64 2.25 13.88
C GLY A 120 -23.95 3.05 13.95
N PRO A 121 -24.37 3.66 12.83
CA PRO A 121 -23.78 3.47 11.50
C PRO A 121 -22.40 4.12 11.34
N TRP A 122 -21.52 3.43 10.61
CA TRP A 122 -20.19 3.87 10.21
C TRP A 122 -20.19 4.21 8.73
N GLU A 123 -19.61 5.36 8.42
CA GLU A 123 -19.37 5.82 7.05
C GLU A 123 -17.89 5.78 6.74
N MET A 124 -17.51 5.30 5.56
CA MET A 124 -16.15 5.46 5.06
C MET A 124 -16.06 6.85 4.42
N VAL A 125 -15.38 7.78 5.09
CA VAL A 125 -15.36 9.19 4.67
C VAL A 125 -14.17 9.51 3.78
N LEU A 126 -13.06 8.80 3.96
CA LEU A 126 -11.80 8.99 3.23
C LEU A 126 -11.14 7.63 2.97
N ILE A 127 -10.56 7.47 1.78
CA ILE A 127 -9.72 6.31 1.44
C ILE A 127 -8.47 6.76 0.68
N ILE A 128 -7.32 6.24 1.11
CA ILE A 128 -6.04 6.36 0.42
C ILE A 128 -5.82 5.06 -0.33
N HIS A 129 -5.53 5.12 -1.62
CA HIS A 129 -5.31 3.94 -2.46
C HIS A 129 -4.20 4.16 -3.47
N GLY A 130 -3.85 3.11 -4.24
CA GLY A 130 -2.69 3.13 -5.14
C GLY A 130 -1.40 2.63 -4.48
N PHE A 131 -1.53 1.91 -3.36
CA PHE A 131 -0.38 1.25 -2.74
C PHE A 131 0.16 0.13 -3.66
N PRO A 132 1.48 -0.03 -3.76
CA PRO A 132 2.09 -1.05 -4.63
C PRO A 132 1.92 -2.48 -4.09
N SER A 133 1.57 -2.64 -2.81
CA SER A 133 1.31 -3.92 -2.18
C SER A 133 0.47 -3.77 -0.92
N ASP A 134 -0.11 -4.89 -0.47
CA ASP A 134 -0.73 -5.02 0.85
C ASP A 134 0.24 -4.67 1.98
N VAL A 135 1.50 -5.10 1.91
CA VAL A 135 2.54 -4.77 2.91
C VAL A 135 2.76 -3.26 3.00
N ALA A 136 2.80 -2.55 1.87
CA ALA A 136 2.94 -1.09 1.87
C ALA A 136 1.72 -0.42 2.53
N ALA A 137 0.51 -0.88 2.19
CA ALA A 137 -0.74 -0.37 2.77
C ALA A 137 -0.86 -0.66 4.26
N LEU A 138 -0.50 -1.87 4.71
CA LEU A 138 -0.52 -2.27 6.12
C LEU A 138 0.49 -1.48 6.96
N ARG A 139 1.68 -1.20 6.42
CA ARG A 139 2.66 -0.32 7.08
C ARG A 139 2.14 1.11 7.24
N PHE A 140 1.40 1.60 6.25
CA PHE A 140 0.73 2.91 6.32
C PHE A 140 -0.38 2.88 7.38
N GLU A 141 -1.28 1.90 7.33
CA GLU A 141 -2.38 1.74 8.29
C GLU A 141 -1.89 1.70 9.74
N TRP A 142 -0.87 0.89 10.02
CA TRP A 142 -0.28 0.79 11.36
C TRP A 142 0.28 2.13 11.84
N ALA A 143 1.04 2.84 10.99
CA ALA A 143 1.62 4.13 11.36
C ALA A 143 0.54 5.19 11.62
N TRP A 144 -0.56 5.15 10.86
CA TRP A 144 -1.68 6.06 11.03
C TRP A 144 -2.48 5.77 12.31
N GLN A 145 -2.64 4.49 12.67
CA GLN A 145 -3.24 4.08 13.94
C GLN A 145 -2.36 4.40 15.16
N HIS A 146 -1.05 4.40 14.97
CA HIS A 146 -0.06 4.46 16.06
C HIS A 146 1.03 5.52 15.82
N PRO A 147 0.67 6.81 15.64
CA PRO A 147 1.63 7.84 15.27
C PRO A 147 2.76 7.99 16.30
N GLY A 148 2.45 7.94 17.60
CA GLY A 148 3.46 8.06 18.67
C GLY A 148 4.44 6.88 18.78
N ALA A 149 4.10 5.71 18.21
CA ALA A 149 5.00 4.55 18.16
C ALA A 149 5.80 4.50 16.85
N SER A 150 5.39 5.25 15.82
CA SER A 150 6.05 5.27 14.54
C SER A 150 7.29 6.16 14.59
N ARG A 151 8.48 5.57 14.37
CA ARG A 151 9.74 6.30 14.28
C ARG A 151 9.73 7.43 13.24
N ARG A 152 8.87 7.33 12.21
CA ARG A 152 8.73 8.33 11.15
C ARG A 152 7.90 9.54 11.56
N LEU A 153 7.12 9.40 12.62
CA LEU A 153 6.13 10.39 13.07
C LEU A 153 6.43 10.85 14.52
N SER A 154 7.66 10.65 15.00
CA SER A 154 8.10 11.09 16.33
C SER A 154 8.00 12.60 16.53
N HIS A 155 8.07 13.37 15.45
CA HIS A 155 7.90 14.83 15.45
C HIS A 155 6.43 15.26 15.61
N ILE A 156 5.46 14.35 15.47
CA ILE A 156 4.05 14.67 15.58
C ILE A 156 3.63 14.66 17.05
N SER A 157 3.29 15.84 17.56
CA SER A 157 2.69 15.98 18.88
C SER A 157 1.39 15.17 18.99
N GLY A 158 1.23 14.53 20.15
CA GLY A 158 0.02 13.77 20.49
C GLY A 158 -1.26 14.60 20.40
N LYS A 159 -2.41 13.93 20.44
CA LYS A 159 -3.70 14.59 20.31
C LYS A 159 -3.94 15.59 21.43
N ALA A 160 -4.22 16.84 21.09
CA ALA A 160 -4.60 17.82 22.10
C ALA A 160 -5.97 17.50 22.73
N ARG A 161 -6.22 17.98 23.95
CA ARG A 161 -7.49 17.72 24.65
C ARG A 161 -8.70 18.28 23.88
N LYS A 162 -8.56 19.47 23.30
CA LYS A 162 -9.60 20.15 22.50
C LYS A 162 -9.67 19.67 21.04
N GLU A 163 -8.68 18.90 20.58
CA GLU A 163 -8.64 18.40 19.21
C GLU A 163 -9.55 17.17 19.05
N GLY A 164 -10.48 17.26 18.10
CA GLY A 164 -11.34 16.14 17.74
C GLY A 164 -10.53 14.99 17.15
N THR A 165 -10.91 13.75 17.44
CA THR A 165 -10.19 12.55 16.98
C THR A 165 -10.09 12.49 15.45
N PHE A 166 -11.13 12.94 14.74
CA PHE A 166 -11.13 13.05 13.29
C PHE A 166 -10.03 14.01 12.78
N PHE A 167 -10.00 15.24 13.29
CA PHE A 167 -8.98 16.23 12.93
C PHE A 167 -7.56 15.78 13.28
N PHE A 168 -7.38 15.10 14.42
CA PHE A 168 -6.10 14.49 14.77
C PHE A 168 -5.61 13.51 13.71
N HIS A 169 -6.48 12.63 13.24
CA HIS A 169 -6.11 11.66 12.21
C HIS A 169 -5.82 12.32 10.87
N LEU A 170 -6.52 13.39 10.51
CA LEU A 170 -6.21 14.17 9.31
C LEU A 170 -4.86 14.89 9.41
N ARG A 171 -4.53 15.45 10.57
CA ARG A 171 -3.21 16.06 10.83
C ARG A 171 -2.09 15.02 10.73
N VAL A 172 -2.28 13.83 11.33
CA VAL A 172 -1.31 12.73 11.21
C VAL A 172 -1.16 12.31 9.75
N LEU A 173 -2.28 12.13 9.04
CA LEU A 173 -2.27 11.79 7.61
C LEU A 173 -1.49 12.83 6.79
N ALA A 174 -1.77 14.12 6.97
CA ALA A 174 -1.11 15.21 6.25
C ALA A 174 0.42 15.12 6.38
N GLN A 175 0.92 14.81 7.58
CA GLN A 175 2.36 14.61 7.83
C GLN A 175 2.89 13.31 7.22
N MET A 176 2.12 12.22 7.29
CA MET A 176 2.52 10.94 6.69
C MET A 176 2.77 11.07 5.18
N LEU A 177 1.98 11.89 4.48
CA LEU A 177 2.17 12.10 3.04
C LEU A 177 3.47 12.86 2.70
N GLN A 178 4.12 13.51 3.68
CA GLN A 178 5.37 14.24 3.47
C GLN A 178 6.63 13.42 3.75
N VAL A 179 6.51 12.28 4.43
CA VAL A 179 7.67 11.51 4.89
C VAL A 179 7.85 10.20 4.13
N ALA A 180 9.11 9.80 3.98
CA ALA A 180 9.46 8.53 3.34
C ALA A 180 8.97 7.32 4.18
N PRO A 181 8.52 6.23 3.55
CA PRO A 181 8.56 6.00 2.10
C PRO A 181 7.32 6.52 1.34
N TRP A 182 6.33 7.07 2.04
CA TRP A 182 5.00 7.32 1.48
C TRP A 182 4.98 8.50 0.51
N ASN A 183 5.80 9.51 0.76
CA ASN A 183 5.91 10.74 -0.04
C ASN A 183 6.40 10.56 -1.49
N ARG A 184 6.76 9.34 -1.92
CA ARG A 184 7.06 9.03 -3.34
C ARG A 184 6.20 7.91 -3.92
N LEU A 185 5.21 7.44 -3.17
CA LEU A 185 4.26 6.46 -3.66
C LEU A 185 3.17 7.16 -4.50
N PRO A 186 2.66 6.51 -5.56
CA PRO A 186 1.62 7.08 -6.42
C PRO A 186 0.22 7.00 -5.79
N LEU A 187 0.09 7.49 -4.55
CA LEU A 187 -1.12 7.40 -3.76
C LEU A 187 -2.17 8.40 -4.25
N THR A 188 -3.43 8.01 -4.17
CA THR A 188 -4.60 8.88 -4.39
C THR A 188 -5.34 9.02 -3.07
N LEU A 189 -5.67 10.25 -2.70
CA LEU A 189 -6.54 10.56 -1.57
C LEU A 189 -7.95 10.79 -2.08
N ARG A 190 -8.91 9.96 -1.66
CA ARG A 190 -10.30 10.06 -2.13
C ARG A 190 -11.27 10.31 -0.99
N TRP A 191 -11.89 11.49 -0.99
CA TRP A 191 -13.03 11.80 -0.13
C TRP A 191 -14.29 11.13 -0.70
N LEU A 192 -14.78 10.11 -0.02
CA LEU A 192 -16.02 9.40 -0.40
C LEU A 192 -17.27 10.18 0.03
N ARG A 193 -17.10 11.07 1.01
CA ARG A 193 -18.15 11.91 1.60
C ARG A 193 -17.69 13.37 1.60
N GLN A 194 -18.31 14.19 0.75
CA GLN A 194 -17.90 15.58 0.54
C GLN A 194 -18.16 16.47 1.75
N ASP A 195 -19.19 16.16 2.54
CA ASP A 195 -19.51 16.80 3.82
C ASP A 195 -18.41 16.63 4.89
N PHE A 196 -17.48 15.69 4.69
CA PHE A 196 -16.33 15.45 5.56
C PHE A 196 -15.02 16.02 5.03
N GLN A 197 -15.02 16.57 3.81
CA GLN A 197 -13.80 17.11 3.20
C GLN A 197 -13.18 18.17 4.12
N GLN A 198 -11.87 18.08 4.30
CA GLN A 198 -11.07 19.09 4.96
C GLN A 198 -9.84 19.40 4.12
N GLU A 199 -9.35 20.63 4.24
CA GLU A 199 -8.04 20.98 3.72
C GLU A 199 -6.96 20.37 4.63
N LEU A 200 -6.04 19.61 4.04
CA LEU A 200 -4.91 19.05 4.77
C LEU A 200 -3.79 20.07 4.83
N SER A 201 -3.19 20.22 6.02
CA SER A 201 -2.03 21.08 6.22
C SER A 201 -0.88 20.25 6.84
N PRO A 202 0.24 20.04 6.12
CA PRO A 202 0.49 20.48 4.73
C PRO A 202 -0.40 19.75 3.70
N PRO A 203 -0.61 20.34 2.51
CA PRO A 203 -1.38 19.69 1.46
C PRO A 203 -0.65 18.44 0.94
N PRO A 204 -1.37 17.47 0.33
CA PRO A 204 -0.74 16.34 -0.32
C PRO A 204 0.31 16.79 -1.36
N PRO A 205 1.42 16.05 -1.52
CA PRO A 205 2.36 16.31 -2.60
C PRO A 205 1.69 16.37 -3.97
N GLN A 206 2.20 17.19 -4.89
CA GLN A 206 1.57 17.45 -6.20
C GLN A 206 1.30 16.19 -7.04
N HIS A 207 2.08 15.13 -6.86
CA HIS A 207 1.90 13.85 -7.58
C HIS A 207 0.83 12.93 -6.96
N MET A 208 0.26 13.31 -5.81
CA MET A 208 -0.81 12.58 -5.12
C MET A 208 -2.16 13.27 -5.35
N PRO A 209 -2.97 12.80 -6.30
CA PRO A 209 -4.23 13.47 -6.61
C PRO A 209 -5.23 13.38 -5.45
N LEU A 210 -5.97 14.48 -5.27
CA LEU A 210 -7.19 14.51 -4.46
C LEU A 210 -8.39 14.20 -5.37
N ALA A 211 -9.17 13.19 -4.99
CA ALA A 211 -10.35 12.74 -5.71
C ALA A 211 -11.59 12.77 -4.81
N PHE A 212 -12.77 12.77 -5.45
CA PHE A 212 -14.05 12.86 -4.76
C PHE A 212 -15.03 11.80 -5.29
N GLY A 213 -15.99 11.44 -4.43
CA GLY A 213 -17.07 10.51 -4.77
C GLY A 213 -16.65 9.04 -4.74
N PRO A 214 -17.55 8.12 -5.13
CA PRO A 214 -17.29 6.70 -5.08
C PRO A 214 -16.06 6.32 -5.91
N LEU A 215 -15.47 5.15 -5.59
CA LEU A 215 -14.44 4.59 -6.45
C LEU A 215 -15.06 4.27 -7.80
N GLN A 216 -14.64 5.01 -8.83
CA GLN A 216 -15.17 4.83 -10.16
C GLN A 216 -14.68 3.48 -10.73
N PRO A 217 -15.57 2.65 -11.28
CA PRO A 217 -15.19 1.61 -12.24
C PRO A 217 -14.40 2.31 -13.35
N GLY A 218 -13.16 1.90 -13.60
CA GLY A 218 -12.24 2.62 -14.49
C GLY A 218 -12.90 2.98 -15.82
N LEU A 219 -13.01 4.28 -16.11
CA LEU A 219 -13.30 4.75 -17.47
C LEU A 219 -12.14 4.30 -18.35
N THR A 220 -12.37 3.26 -19.14
CA THR A 220 -11.52 2.91 -20.27
C THR A 220 -11.52 4.08 -21.24
N GLN A 221 -10.58 5.01 -21.12
CA GLN A 221 -10.21 5.84 -22.26
C GLN A 221 -9.45 4.92 -23.24
N ARG A 222 -10.23 4.19 -24.03
CA ARG A 222 -9.80 3.57 -25.26
C ARG A 222 -9.52 4.70 -26.26
N GLY A 223 -8.37 5.35 -26.11
CA GLY A 223 -7.75 6.09 -27.19
C GLY A 223 -7.20 5.08 -28.19
N ARG A 224 -7.93 4.89 -29.30
CA ARG A 224 -7.59 4.03 -30.43
C ARG A 224 -6.09 3.92 -30.71
N ARG A 225 -5.51 2.74 -30.49
CA ARG A 225 -4.56 2.14 -31.43
C ARG A 225 -5.16 0.78 -31.81
N GLY A 226 -5.44 0.61 -33.11
CA GLY A 226 -6.37 -0.39 -33.63
C GLY A 226 -6.07 -1.82 -33.20
N MET A 227 -7.14 -2.59 -32.96
CA MET A 227 -7.09 -4.04 -33.13
C MET A 227 -6.73 -4.32 -34.59
N VAL A 228 -5.47 -4.59 -34.84
CA VAL A 228 -5.06 -5.43 -35.95
C VAL A 228 -4.45 -6.65 -35.30
N GLY A 229 -5.04 -7.82 -35.54
CA GLY A 229 -4.38 -9.09 -35.25
C GLY A 229 -3.09 -9.10 -36.06
N LYS A 230 -1.97 -8.88 -35.37
CA LYS A 230 -0.62 -9.08 -35.88
C LYS A 230 0.18 -9.72 -34.75
N GLU A 231 1.14 -10.54 -35.14
CA GLU A 231 2.18 -11.12 -34.28
C GLU A 231 2.68 -10.09 -33.26
N ALA A 232 3.16 -10.56 -32.11
CA ALA A 232 3.73 -9.69 -31.08
C ALA A 232 4.79 -8.78 -31.70
N ASP A 233 4.38 -7.57 -32.09
CA ASP A 233 5.26 -6.59 -32.70
C ASP A 233 6.35 -6.32 -31.68
N GLU A 234 7.58 -6.63 -32.07
CA GLU A 234 8.75 -6.47 -31.24
C GLU A 234 8.94 -4.99 -30.92
N VAL A 235 8.38 -4.53 -29.79
CA VAL A 235 8.45 -3.11 -29.41
C VAL A 235 9.84 -2.79 -28.88
N LEU A 236 10.58 -1.96 -29.60
CA LEU A 236 11.86 -1.43 -29.15
C LEU A 236 11.65 -0.26 -28.16
N CYS A 237 12.48 -0.25 -27.13
CA CYS A 237 12.58 0.87 -26.20
C CYS A 237 13.24 2.08 -26.87
N SER A 238 12.59 3.23 -26.84
CA SER A 238 13.13 4.47 -27.43
C SER A 238 14.40 4.99 -26.76
N LEU A 239 14.77 4.48 -25.58
CA LEU A 239 15.93 4.95 -24.81
C LEU A 239 17.17 4.07 -25.02
N CYS A 240 17.04 2.75 -24.88
CA CYS A 240 18.17 1.82 -25.04
C CYS A 240 18.18 1.09 -26.38
N GLN A 241 17.15 1.26 -27.21
CA GLN A 241 16.98 0.60 -28.52
C GLN A 241 16.93 -0.93 -28.46
N GLN A 242 16.73 -1.51 -27.26
CA GLN A 242 16.54 -2.94 -27.06
C GLN A 242 15.06 -3.31 -27.01
N LEU A 243 14.77 -4.58 -27.29
CA LEU A 243 13.41 -5.13 -27.21
C LEU A 243 12.84 -5.03 -25.79
N VAL A 244 11.57 -4.62 -25.69
CA VAL A 244 10.84 -4.62 -24.42
C VAL A 244 10.28 -6.01 -24.15
N GLN A 245 10.90 -6.70 -23.19
CA GLN A 245 10.50 -8.03 -22.74
C GLN A 245 9.73 -8.01 -21.41
N ASP A 246 9.42 -6.81 -20.89
CA ASP A 246 8.69 -6.61 -19.65
C ASP A 246 7.31 -7.30 -19.75
N LYS A 247 6.92 -8.06 -18.71
CA LYS A 247 5.64 -8.81 -18.68
C LYS A 247 4.43 -7.91 -18.93
N ASP A 248 4.49 -6.68 -18.43
CA ASP A 248 3.41 -5.73 -18.54
C ASP A 248 3.47 -4.93 -19.86
N GLY A 249 4.53 -5.08 -20.66
CA GLY A 249 4.82 -4.31 -21.88
C GLY A 249 5.58 -3.00 -21.59
N PRO A 250 5.75 -2.13 -22.61
CA PRO A 250 6.44 -0.85 -22.44
C PRO A 250 5.61 0.16 -21.64
N LEU A 251 6.29 1.06 -20.95
CA LEU A 251 5.70 2.34 -20.56
C LEU A 251 5.50 3.22 -21.78
N CYS A 252 4.29 3.74 -21.95
CA CYS A 252 3.93 4.62 -23.06
C CYS A 252 3.61 6.03 -22.56
N CYS A 253 4.02 7.04 -23.31
CA CYS A 253 3.59 8.41 -23.04
C CYS A 253 2.08 8.57 -23.29
N PRO A 254 1.31 9.12 -22.33
CA PRO A 254 -0.14 9.31 -22.49
C PRO A 254 -0.53 10.48 -23.41
N HIS A 255 0.42 11.35 -23.78
CA HIS A 255 0.12 12.47 -24.65
C HIS A 255 -0.19 12.00 -26.08
N PRO A 256 -1.24 12.55 -26.74
CA PRO A 256 -1.61 12.17 -28.09
C PRO A 256 -0.43 12.27 -29.06
N ASN A 257 -0.32 11.28 -29.95
CA ASN A 257 0.68 11.21 -31.02
C ASN A 257 2.15 11.14 -30.53
N CYS A 258 2.42 10.97 -29.24
CA CYS A 258 3.78 10.74 -28.78
C CYS A 258 4.22 9.30 -29.11
N PRO A 259 5.39 9.09 -29.76
CA PRO A 259 5.88 7.77 -30.11
C PRO A 259 6.69 7.09 -29.00
N LEU A 260 6.79 7.69 -27.80
CA LEU A 260 7.61 7.15 -26.73
C LEU A 260 7.00 5.84 -26.20
N ASN A 261 7.79 4.78 -26.32
CA ASN A 261 7.63 3.52 -25.62
C ASN A 261 8.99 3.13 -25.03
N ALA A 262 9.05 2.84 -23.73
CA ALA A 262 10.31 2.57 -23.03
C ALA A 262 10.17 1.44 -22.01
N HIS A 263 11.28 0.78 -21.67
CA HIS A 263 11.34 -0.08 -20.48
C HIS A 263 11.01 0.74 -19.23
N LEU A 264 10.43 0.07 -18.23
CA LEU A 264 10.15 0.70 -16.94
C LEU A 264 11.42 1.28 -16.31
N ILE A 265 12.52 0.51 -16.32
CA ILE A 265 13.78 0.92 -15.69
C ILE A 265 14.44 2.07 -16.46
N CYS A 266 14.51 1.99 -17.79
CA CYS A 266 15.14 3.06 -18.59
C CYS A 266 14.44 4.41 -18.39
N LEU A 267 13.10 4.43 -18.38
CA LEU A 267 12.37 5.68 -18.16
C LEU A 267 12.48 6.17 -16.71
N ALA A 268 12.56 5.26 -15.74
CA ALA A 268 12.81 5.62 -14.35
C ALA A 268 14.17 6.29 -14.18
N GLU A 269 15.23 5.69 -14.74
CA GLU A 269 16.59 6.24 -14.71
C GLU A 269 16.66 7.62 -15.37
N GLU A 270 16.01 7.79 -16.52
CA GLU A 270 15.90 9.08 -17.20
C GLU A 270 15.26 10.15 -16.29
N PHE A 271 14.19 9.80 -15.57
CA PHE A 271 13.51 10.75 -14.67
C PHE A 271 14.26 10.98 -13.35
N LEU A 272 15.25 10.14 -13.03
CA LEU A 272 16.03 10.20 -11.79
C LEU A 272 17.39 10.88 -11.98
N GLN A 273 17.73 11.37 -13.16
CA GLN A 273 19.03 12.02 -13.43
C GLN A 273 19.36 13.15 -12.43
N GLU A 274 18.37 13.96 -12.05
CA GLU A 274 18.53 15.05 -11.08
C GLU A 274 18.43 14.61 -9.61
N GLU A 275 17.94 13.39 -9.34
CA GLU A 275 17.76 12.83 -8.00
C GLU A 275 18.30 11.38 -7.90
N PRO A 276 19.58 11.11 -8.21
CA PRO A 276 20.10 9.75 -8.40
C PRO A 276 20.10 8.89 -7.13
N GLN A 277 19.94 9.49 -5.95
CA GLN A 277 19.80 8.75 -4.68
C GLN A 277 18.37 8.24 -4.43
N GLN A 278 17.41 8.66 -5.24
CA GLN A 278 16.01 8.24 -5.12
C GLN A 278 15.76 6.98 -5.95
N LEU A 279 14.90 6.10 -5.44
CA LEU A 279 14.54 4.84 -6.11
C LEU A 279 13.30 4.94 -7.01
N LEU A 280 12.41 5.89 -6.70
CA LEU A 280 11.14 6.07 -7.41
C LEU A 280 11.09 7.49 -7.96
N PRO A 281 10.92 7.70 -9.27
CA PRO A 281 10.68 9.04 -9.80
C PRO A 281 9.35 9.60 -9.31
N LEU A 282 9.24 10.92 -9.22
CA LEU A 282 7.95 11.60 -9.00
C LEU A 282 7.36 12.09 -10.33
N LYS A 283 8.20 12.70 -11.16
CA LYS A 283 7.87 13.29 -12.44
C LYS A 283 9.14 13.37 -13.30
N GLY A 284 8.96 13.59 -14.59
CA GLY A 284 10.04 13.91 -15.52
C GLY A 284 9.49 14.39 -16.86
N CYS A 285 10.36 14.91 -17.72
CA CYS A 285 9.97 15.34 -19.06
C CYS A 285 10.05 14.16 -20.02
N CYS A 286 8.97 13.93 -20.79
CA CYS A 286 8.94 12.89 -21.82
C CYS A 286 10.08 13.08 -22.83
N PRO A 287 10.98 12.10 -23.04
CA PRO A 287 12.07 12.24 -24.02
C PRO A 287 11.58 12.46 -25.46
N GLY A 288 10.39 11.94 -25.79
CA GLY A 288 9.76 12.09 -27.11
C GLY A 288 9.07 13.45 -27.32
N CYS A 289 8.03 13.76 -26.54
CA CYS A 289 7.20 14.97 -26.74
C CYS A 289 7.52 16.14 -25.81
N LYS A 290 8.50 15.99 -24.91
CA LYS A 290 8.97 17.00 -23.93
C LYS A 290 7.96 17.49 -22.89
N ASN A 291 6.71 17.04 -22.95
CA ASN A 291 5.71 17.32 -21.92
C ASN A 291 6.09 16.67 -20.57
N THR A 292 5.70 17.34 -19.48
CA THR A 292 5.86 16.81 -18.12
C THR A 292 4.94 15.61 -17.88
N LEU A 293 5.51 14.53 -17.39
CA LEU A 293 4.82 13.31 -17.01
C LEU A 293 4.94 13.07 -15.51
N LEU A 294 3.86 12.64 -14.87
CA LEU A 294 3.89 12.16 -13.49
C LEU A 294 4.14 10.65 -13.50
N TRP A 295 5.12 10.20 -12.71
CA TRP A 295 5.47 8.79 -12.63
C TRP A 295 4.28 7.93 -12.20
N GLY A 296 3.51 8.41 -11.22
CA GLY A 296 2.31 7.72 -10.75
C GLY A 296 1.23 7.53 -11.82
N ASP A 297 1.08 8.47 -12.76
CA ASP A 297 0.14 8.32 -13.88
C ASP A 297 0.63 7.28 -14.87
N LEU A 298 1.92 7.26 -15.19
CA LEU A 298 2.50 6.25 -16.06
C LEU A 298 2.31 4.84 -15.49
N ILE A 299 2.61 4.65 -14.20
CA ILE A 299 2.41 3.36 -13.53
C ILE A 299 0.93 2.97 -13.50
N ARG A 300 0.01 3.90 -13.24
CA ARG A 300 -1.44 3.62 -13.25
C ARG A 300 -1.96 3.25 -14.63
N LEU A 301 -1.49 3.91 -15.69
CA LEU A 301 -1.90 3.60 -17.06
C LEU A 301 -1.28 2.29 -17.56
N HIS A 302 -0.08 1.96 -17.06
CA HIS A 302 0.58 0.68 -17.33
C HIS A 302 -0.13 -0.49 -16.66
N GLN A 303 -0.54 -0.29 -15.40
CA GLN A 303 -1.27 -1.23 -14.58
C GLN A 303 -2.77 -1.00 -14.76
N VAL A 304 -3.36 -1.50 -15.84
CA VAL A 304 -4.82 -1.41 -16.05
C VAL A 304 -5.54 -1.94 -14.80
N TYR A 305 -6.08 -1.02 -13.99
CA TYR A 305 -6.84 -1.35 -12.78
C TYR A 305 -8.21 -1.90 -13.19
N PRO A 306 -8.68 -3.02 -12.62
CA PRO A 306 -10.01 -3.52 -12.90
C PRO A 306 -11.06 -2.57 -12.34
N SER A 307 -12.10 -2.37 -13.14
CA SER A 307 -13.32 -1.65 -12.80
C SER A 307 -14.25 -2.41 -11.84
N ASN A 308 -13.93 -3.65 -11.48
CA ASN A 308 -14.88 -4.53 -10.80
C ASN A 308 -14.76 -4.46 -9.27
N LEU A 309 -15.31 -3.40 -8.70
CA LEU A 309 -15.66 -3.36 -7.27
C LEU A 309 -17.01 -4.03 -6.95
N GLU A 310 -17.75 -4.43 -7.99
CA GLU A 310 -19.11 -5.00 -7.85
C GLU A 310 -19.21 -6.49 -8.22
N GLU A 311 -18.28 -7.07 -9.00
CA GLU A 311 -18.45 -8.44 -9.52
C GLU A 311 -17.73 -9.56 -8.73
N VAL A 312 -17.07 -9.27 -7.59
CA VAL A 312 -16.57 -10.33 -6.70
C VAL A 312 -17.59 -10.64 -5.62
N GLU A 313 -18.80 -11.02 -6.04
CA GLU A 313 -19.85 -11.51 -5.13
C GLU A 313 -20.11 -13.02 -5.28
N SER A 314 -19.48 -13.72 -6.24
CA SER A 314 -19.77 -15.15 -6.47
C SER A 314 -18.75 -16.17 -5.94
N ASP A 315 -17.47 -15.83 -5.71
CA ASP A 315 -16.43 -16.87 -5.56
C ASP A 315 -15.68 -16.87 -4.20
N LEU A 316 -16.24 -16.24 -3.15
CA LEU A 316 -15.65 -16.27 -1.80
C LEU A 316 -16.65 -16.64 -0.69
N GLU A 317 -17.73 -17.33 -1.05
CA GLU A 317 -18.49 -18.12 -0.08
C GLU A 317 -17.89 -19.52 0.02
N GLU A 318 -16.68 -19.66 0.57
CA GLU A 318 -16.25 -20.97 1.07
C GLU A 318 -15.11 -20.86 2.10
N THR A 319 -15.37 -21.47 3.25
CA THR A 319 -14.44 -21.78 4.37
C THR A 319 -14.10 -20.66 5.36
N HIS A 320 -15.05 -20.46 6.27
CA HIS A 320 -14.89 -19.80 7.56
C HIS A 320 -13.98 -20.66 8.48
N TRP A 321 -12.68 -20.35 8.52
CA TRP A 321 -11.68 -20.97 9.41
C TRP A 321 -11.97 -20.94 10.92
N THR A 322 -13.08 -20.35 11.36
CA THR A 322 -13.45 -20.24 12.78
C THR A 322 -14.34 -21.36 13.30
N ASP A 323 -14.71 -22.34 12.47
CA ASP A 323 -15.51 -23.50 12.91
C ASP A 323 -14.68 -24.71 13.36
N GLU A 324 -13.35 -24.73 13.14
CA GLU A 324 -12.47 -25.84 13.54
C GLU A 324 -11.76 -25.67 14.90
N LEU A 325 -12.15 -24.68 15.72
CA LEU A 325 -11.63 -24.52 17.09
C LEU A 325 -12.65 -24.90 18.16
N LYS A 326 -13.61 -25.76 17.83
CA LYS A 326 -14.52 -26.40 18.78
C LYS A 326 -14.50 -27.92 18.61
N THR A 327 -13.38 -28.52 19.00
CA THR A 327 -13.33 -29.90 19.47
C THR A 327 -12.32 -29.97 20.60
#